data_AF-A0A239QTD0-F1
#
_entry.id   AF-A0A239QTD0-F1
#
_cell.length_a   1.000
_cell.length_b   1.000
_cell.length_c   1.000
_cell.angle_alpha   90.00
_cell.angle_beta   90.00
_cell.angle_gamma   90.00
#
_symmetry.space_group_name_H-M   'P 1'
#
loop_
_entity.id
_entity.type
_entity.pdbx_description
1 polymer ?
#
loop_
_entity_poly.entity_id
_entity_poly.type
_entity_poly.pdbx_seq_one_letter_code
_entity_poly.pdbx_strand_id
1 'polypeptide(L)' 'MNPYEGVAALRRAQQELDDVVVHLGSVGPVVWRGPGARAFVATKEDLVGHVVAAQRQLAHAEWLMARYAAEVSLP' A
#
# COMPACT_ATOMS: atom_id res chain seq x y z
N MET A 1 13.32 -19.54 -6.65
CA MET A 1 12.69 -18.67 -5.63
C MET A 1 11.41 -19.34 -5.21
N ASN A 2 11.22 -19.59 -3.91
CA ASN A 2 10.07 -20.34 -3.41
C ASN A 2 8.82 -19.44 -3.46
N PRO A 3 7.70 -19.83 -4.12
CA PRO A 3 6.50 -18.98 -4.22
C PRO A 3 5.91 -18.58 -2.86
N TYR A 4 6.13 -19.38 -1.81
CA TYR A 4 5.69 -19.07 -0.46
C TYR A 4 6.46 -17.91 0.19
N GLU A 5 7.73 -17.70 -0.18
CA GLU A 5 8.52 -16.54 0.28
C GLU A 5 8.03 -15.24 -0.36
N GLY A 6 7.59 -15.30 -1.63
CA GLY A 6 7.01 -14.16 -2.35
C GLY A 6 5.69 -13.67 -1.73
N VAL A 7 4.79 -14.60 -1.37
CA VAL A 7 3.52 -14.27 -0.72
C VAL A 7 3.75 -13.66 0.67
N ALA A 8 4.70 -14.18 1.45
CA ALA A 8 5.03 -13.62 2.77
C ALA A 8 5.60 -12.19 2.65
N ALA A 9 6.44 -11.93 1.65
CA ALA A 9 6.99 -10.61 1.38
C ALA A 9 5.90 -9.59 0.97
N LEU A 10 4.94 -10.00 0.13
CA LEU A 10 3.83 -9.13 -0.29
C LEU A 10 2.90 -8.81 0.87
N ARG A 11 2.56 -9.78 1.72
CA ARG A 11 1.79 -9.51 2.94
C ARG A 11 2.48 -8.52 3.88
N ARG A 12 3.80 -8.65 4.03
CA ARG A 12 4.58 -7.70 4.82
C ARG A 12 4.53 -6.29 4.22
N ALA A 13 4.70 -6.16 2.92
CA ALA A 13 4.59 -4.88 2.23
C ALA A 13 3.18 -4.27 2.36
N GLN A 14 2.13 -5.09 2.29
CA GLN A 14 0.75 -4.65 2.50
C GLN A 14 0.55 -4.09 3.92
N GLN A 15 1.05 -4.79 4.93
CA GLN A 15 1.00 -4.35 6.33
C GLN A 15 1.73 -3.00 6.52
N GLU A 16 2.93 -2.87 5.97
CA GLU A 16 3.72 -1.63 6.05
C GLU A 16 2.98 -0.45 5.39
N LEU A 17 2.29 -0.69 4.27
CA LEU A 17 1.46 0.34 3.62
C LEU A 17 0.24 0.71 4.46
N ASP A 18 -0.45 -0.26 5.07
CA ASP A 18 -1.58 0.01 5.98
C ASP A 18 -1.15 0.85 7.18
N ASP A 19 0.01 0.55 7.78
CA ASP A 19 0.58 1.32 8.89
C ASP A 19 0.88 2.77 8.47
N VAL A 20 1.37 2.98 7.24
CA VAL A 20 1.59 4.33 6.69
C VAL A 20 0.27 5.08 6.53
N VAL A 21 -0.79 4.44 6.02
CA VAL A 21 -2.11 5.09 5.91
C VAL A 21 -2.64 5.50 7.28
N VAL A 22 -2.55 4.59 8.27
CA VAL A 22 -2.97 4.88 9.65
C VAL A 22 -2.17 6.02 10.24
N HIS A 23 -0.85 6.01 10.05
CA HIS A 23 0.03 7.08 10.53
C HIS A 23 -0.34 8.42 9.90
N LEU A 24 -0.51 8.48 8.58
CA LEU A 24 -0.92 9.70 7.89
C LEU A 24 -2.31 10.16 8.35
N GLY A 25 -3.27 9.26 8.53
CA GLY A 25 -4.58 9.55 9.09
C GLY A 25 -4.52 10.14 10.50
N SER A 26 -3.58 9.66 11.32
CA SER A 26 -3.35 10.12 12.69
C SER A 26 -2.69 11.50 12.79
N VAL A 27 -2.04 11.97 11.71
CA VAL A 27 -1.56 13.35 11.64
C VAL A 27 -2.77 14.27 11.62
N GLY A 28 -3.05 14.85 12.79
CA GLY A 28 -4.19 15.71 13.04
C GLY A 28 -4.24 16.96 12.15
N PRO A 29 -5.29 17.77 12.27
CA PRO A 29 -5.46 18.95 11.45
C PRO A 29 -4.27 19.90 11.61
N VAL A 30 -3.77 20.41 10.47
CA VAL A 30 -2.67 21.38 10.47
C VAL A 30 -3.15 22.64 11.21
N VAL A 31 -2.57 22.89 12.38
CA VAL A 31 -2.92 24.04 13.24
C VAL A 31 -2.43 25.37 12.61
N TRP A 32 -1.43 25.29 11.73
CA TRP A 32 -0.92 26.42 10.96
C TRP A 32 -1.83 26.73 9.76
N ARG A 33 -2.13 28.01 9.50
CA ARG A 33 -2.97 28.46 8.35
C ARG A 33 -2.20 29.24 7.27
N GLY A 34 -0.86 29.18 7.27
CA GLY A 34 -0.03 29.82 6.24
C GLY A 34 0.09 29.00 4.95
N PRO A 35 0.77 29.52 3.90
CA PRO A 35 0.97 28.81 2.63
C PRO A 35 1.55 27.40 2.78
N GLY A 36 2.44 27.19 3.76
CA GLY A 36 3.01 25.87 4.07
C GLY A 36 1.99 24.83 4.55
N ALA A 37 0.84 25.24 5.09
CA ALA A 37 -0.21 24.32 5.50
C ALA A 37 -0.94 23.69 4.31
N ARG A 38 -1.20 24.48 3.27
CA ARG A 38 -1.79 23.98 2.02
C ARG A 38 -0.85 23.02 1.30
N ALA A 39 0.44 23.36 1.24
CA ALA A 39 1.46 22.48 0.68
C ALA A 39 1.55 21.15 1.44
N PHE A 40 1.54 21.21 2.78
CA PHE A 40 1.54 20.01 3.61
C PHE A 40 0.32 19.12 3.37
N VAL A 41 -0.89 19.69 3.33
CA VAL A 41 -2.12 18.93 3.05
C VAL A 41 -2.06 18.26 1.68
N ALA A 42 -1.64 19.00 0.64
CA ALA A 42 -1.50 18.45 -0.71
C ALA A 42 -0.48 17.30 -0.75
N THR A 43 0.70 17.46 -0.14
CA THR A 43 1.70 16.38 -0.06
C THR A 43 1.19 15.16 0.70
N LYS A 44 0.43 15.38 1.78
CA LYS A 44 -0.19 14.30 2.56
C LYS A 44 -1.21 13.53 1.70
N GLU A 45 -2.06 14.22 0.96
CA GLU A 45 -3.06 13.62 0.06
C GLU A 45 -2.40 12.85 -1.09
N ASP A 46 -1.36 13.40 -1.71
CA ASP A 46 -0.58 12.73 -2.77
C ASP A 46 0.07 11.44 -2.24
N LEU A 47 0.65 11.49 -1.04
CA LEU A 47 1.27 10.31 -0.42
C LEU A 47 0.24 9.22 -0.13
N VAL A 48 -0.94 9.58 0.40
CA VAL A 48 -2.06 8.63 0.57
C VAL A 48 -2.45 8.01 -0.78
N GLY A 49 -2.53 8.83 -1.85
CA GLY A 49 -2.81 8.36 -3.20
C GLY A 49 -1.80 7.32 -3.70
N HIS A 50 -0.50 7.58 -3.52
CA HIS A 50 0.57 6.63 -3.88
C HIS A 50 0.49 5.33 -3.09
N VAL A 51 0.22 5.41 -1.79
CA VAL A 51 0.09 4.23 -0.93
C VAL A 51 -1.11 3.36 -1.36
N VAL A 52 -2.26 3.98 -1.63
CA VAL A 52 -3.44 3.26 -2.14
C VAL A 52 -3.17 2.61 -3.51
N ALA A 53 -2.42 3.28 -4.39
CA ALA A 53 -2.03 2.70 -5.67
C ALA A 53 -1.11 1.48 -5.50
N ALA A 54 -0.13 1.55 -4.59
CA ALA A 54 0.75 0.44 -4.27
C ALA A 54 -0.02 -0.76 -3.69
N GLN A 55 -0.98 -0.52 -2.79
CA GLN A 55 -1.86 -1.57 -2.24
C GLN A 55 -2.66 -2.30 -3.33
N ARG A 56 -3.18 -1.56 -4.33
CA ARG A 56 -3.89 -2.16 -5.47
C ARG A 56 -2.97 -3.03 -6.33
N GLN A 57 -1.73 -2.59 -6.55
CA GLN A 57 -0.73 -3.36 -7.29
C GLN A 57 -0.36 -4.65 -6.55
N LEU A 58 -0.18 -4.57 -5.23
CA LEU A 58 0.04 -5.71 -4.35
C LEU A 58 -1.10 -6.73 -4.42
N ALA A 59 -2.35 -6.28 -4.26
CA ALA A 59 -3.52 -7.15 -4.36
C ALA A 59 -3.62 -7.82 -5.75
N HIS A 60 -3.28 -7.10 -6.82
CA HIS A 60 -3.27 -7.67 -8.17
C HIS A 60 -2.17 -8.73 -8.33
N ALA A 61 -0.97 -8.48 -7.80
CA ALA A 61 0.12 -9.44 -7.81
C ALA A 61 -0.23 -10.72 -7.03
N GLU A 62 -0.83 -10.59 -5.85
CA GLU A 62 -1.33 -11.72 -5.06
C GLU A 62 -2.36 -12.55 -5.85
N TRP A 63 -3.31 -11.89 -6.52
CA TRP A 63 -4.29 -12.56 -7.38
C TRP A 63 -3.63 -13.31 -8.55
N LEU A 64 -2.66 -12.71 -9.23
CA LEU A 64 -1.94 -13.33 -10.34
C LEU A 64 -1.19 -14.59 -9.88
N MET A 65 -0.52 -14.53 -8.73
CA MET A 65 0.18 -15.68 -8.19
C MET A 65 -0.78 -16.79 -7.77
N ALA A 66 -1.91 -16.45 -7.15
CA ALA A 66 -2.93 -17.43 -6.77
C ALA A 66 -3.52 -18.13 -8.01
N ARG A 67 -3.78 -17.35 -9.07
CA ARG A 67 -4.23 -17.89 -10.36
C ARG A 67 -3.20 -18.81 -11.01
N TYR A 68 -1.94 -18.39 -11.07
CA TYR A 68 -0.86 -19.21 -11.61
C TYR A 68 -0.70 -20.52 -10.83
N ALA A 69 -0.74 -20.46 -9.50
CA ALA A 69 -0.68 -21.66 -8.66
C ALA A 69 -1.85 -22.62 -8.95
N ALA A 70 -3.06 -22.11 -9.19
CA ALA A 70 -4.22 -22.92 -9.55
C ALA A 70 -4.09 -23.55 -10.95
N GLU A 71 -3.56 -22.82 -11.94
CA GLU A 71 -3.35 -23.32 -13.31
C GLU A 71 -2.24 -24.38 -13.36
N VAL A 72 -1.18 -24.24 -12.57
CA VAL A 72 -0.03 -25.19 -12.52
C VAL A 72 -0.31 -26.41 -11.63
N SER A 73 -1.28 -26.33 -10.71
CA SER A 73 -1.67 -27.45 -9.83
C SER A 73 -2.74 -28.36 -10.42
N LEU A 74 -3.22 -28.10 -11.65
CA LEU A 74 -4.10 -29.01 -12.38
C LEU A 74 -3.24 -30.05 -13.13
N PRO A 75 -3.45 -31.36 -12.89
CA PRO A 75 -2.76 -32.44 -13.60
C PRO A 75 -3.14 -32.54 -15.09
#